data_AF-A0A3D1IV64-F1
#
_entry.id   AF-A0A3D1IV64-F1
#
_cell.length_a   1.000
_cell.length_b   1.000
_cell.length_c   1.000
_cell.angle_alpha   90.00
_cell.angle_beta   90.00
_cell.angle_gamma   90.00
#
_symmetry.space_group_name_H-M   'P 1'
#
loop_
_entity.id
_entity.type
_entity.pdbx_description
1 polymer ?
#
loop_
_entity_poly.entity_id
_entity_poly.type
_entity_poly.pdbx_seq_one_letter_code
_entity_poly.pdbx_strand_id
1 'polypeptide(L)' 'FLQPGGHPGGRIIAKGKAFHRSRTMCFCDGEVWNGDQLIAKAMGTFKYLRRLDVAQKMEHGADRDAN' A
#
# COMPACT_ATOMS: atom_id res chain seq x y z
N PHE A 1 -0.63 -13.67 4.75
CA PHE A 1 -1.76 -14.44 4.16
C PHE A 1 -2.29 -15.40 5.22
N LEU A 2 -3.60 -15.68 5.18
CA LEU A 2 -4.28 -16.52 6.18
C LEU A 2 -4.88 -17.77 5.55
N GLN A 3 -5.41 -17.68 4.32
CA GLN A 3 -6.05 -18.78 3.60
C GLN A 3 -6.00 -18.55 2.08
N PRO A 4 -6.32 -19.55 1.24
CA PRO A 4 -6.36 -19.41 -0.22
C PRO A 4 -7.39 -18.37 -0.69
N GLY A 5 -7.03 -17.56 -1.70
CA GLY A 5 -7.86 -16.46 -2.19
C GLY A 5 -9.05 -16.84 -3.09
N GLY A 6 -9.39 -18.13 -3.18
CA GLY A 6 -10.39 -18.65 -4.11
C GLY A 6 -9.77 -19.21 -5.40
N HIS A 7 -10.49 -19.07 -6.51
CA HIS A 7 -10.09 -19.55 -7.83
C HIS A 7 -9.67 -18.40 -8.75
N PRO A 8 -8.81 -18.64 -9.76
CA PRO A 8 -8.54 -17.67 -10.81
C PRO A 8 -9.83 -17.13 -11.45
N GLY A 9 -9.85 -15.83 -11.77
CA GLY A 9 -11.04 -15.14 -12.27
C GLY A 9 -12.12 -14.86 -11.22
N GLY A 10 -11.96 -15.36 -9.98
CA GLY A 10 -12.85 -15.05 -8.87
C GLY A 10 -12.71 -13.60 -8.39
N ARG A 11 -13.78 -13.05 -7.82
CA ARG A 11 -13.78 -11.70 -7.27
C ARG A 11 -13.31 -11.70 -5.81
N ILE A 12 -12.31 -10.89 -5.52
CA ILE A 12 -11.88 -10.56 -4.15
C ILE A 12 -12.03 -9.06 -3.89
N ILE A 13 -12.22 -8.69 -2.63
CA ILE A 13 -12.38 -7.30 -2.21
C ILE A 13 -11.20 -6.91 -1.33
N ALA A 14 -10.41 -5.94 -1.78
CA ALA A 14 -9.42 -5.27 -0.94
C ALA A 14 -10.06 -4.07 -0.24
N LYS A 15 -9.88 -3.99 1.08
CA LYS A 15 -10.29 -2.86 1.92
C LYS A 15 -9.05 -2.32 2.62
N GLY A 16 -9.00 -1.01 2.84
CA GLY A 16 -7.92 -0.40 3.61
C GLY A 16 -8.43 0.77 4.43
N LYS A 17 -7.88 0.93 5.64
CA LYS A 17 -8.22 2.06 6.52
C LYS A 17 -6.96 2.68 7.09
N ALA A 18 -6.89 4.00 7.00
CA ALA A 18 -5.94 4.79 7.76
C ALA A 18 -6.44 4.90 9.20
N PHE A 19 -5.73 4.30 10.15
CA PHE A 19 -6.14 4.31 11.56
C PHE A 19 -5.34 5.27 12.43
N HIS A 20 -4.15 5.71 11.98
CA HIS A 20 -3.38 6.75 12.64
C HIS A 20 -2.71 7.66 11.62
N ARG A 21 -2.87 8.97 11.78
CA ARG A 21 -2.30 9.99 10.88
C ARG A 21 -1.50 11.00 11.68
N SER A 22 -0.25 11.20 11.28
CA SER A 22 0.59 12.30 11.75
C SER A 22 0.77 13.33 10.63
N ARG A 23 1.56 14.37 10.89
CA ARG A 23 1.85 15.43 9.90
C ARG A 23 2.64 14.94 8.69
N THR A 24 3.45 13.89 8.84
CA THR A 24 4.38 13.41 7.81
C THR A 24 4.17 11.95 7.42
N MET A 25 3.28 11.23 8.09
CA MET A 25 3.08 9.80 7.87
C MET A 25 1.69 9.33 8.27
N CYS A 26 1.20 8.27 7.63
CA CYS A 26 -0.02 7.58 7.97
C CYS A 26 0.25 6.10 8.19
N PHE A 27 -0.40 5.50 9.18
CA PHE A 27 -0.46 4.06 9.39
C PHE A 27 -1.80 3.55 8.87
N CYS A 28 -1.73 2.48 8.09
CA CYS A 28 -2.90 1.87 7.47
C CYS A 28 -2.93 0.39 7.77
N ASP A 29 -4.13 -0.15 7.89
CA ASP A 29 -4.37 -1.57 7.72
C ASP A 29 -4.96 -1.84 6.34
N GLY A 30 -4.76 -3.07 5.87
CA GLY A 30 -5.29 -3.59 4.63
C GLY A 30 -5.83 -4.99 4.84
N GLU A 31 -6.97 -5.30 4.25
CA GLU A 31 -7.62 -6.60 4.31
C GLU A 31 -8.04 -7.03 2.91
N VAL A 32 -7.92 -8.33 2.64
CA VAL A 32 -8.42 -8.95 1.41
C VAL A 32 -9.47 -9.98 1.79
N TRP A 33 -10.65 -9.87 1.18
CA TRP A 33 -11.82 -10.69 1.47
C TRP A 33 -12.27 -11.46 0.22
N ASN A 34 -12.65 -12.73 0.39
CA ASN A 34 -13.39 -13.51 -0.60
C ASN A 34 -14.75 -13.88 0.01
N GLY A 35 -15.80 -13.14 -0.35
CA GLY A 35 -17.06 -13.18 0.41
C GLY A 35 -16.82 -12.82 1.87
N ASP A 36 -17.24 -13.69 2.79
CA ASP A 36 -17.07 -13.53 4.23
C ASP A 36 -15.73 -14.08 4.76
N GLN A 37 -14.86 -14.58 3.88
CA GLN A 37 -13.57 -15.15 4.25
C GLN A 37 -12.46 -14.10 4.18
N LEU A 38 -11.79 -13.85 5.31
CA LEU A 38 -10.60 -12.99 5.37
C LEU A 38 -9.36 -13.74 4.85
N ILE A 39 -8.91 -13.41 3.65
CA ILE A 39 -7.80 -14.07 2.93
C ILE A 39 -6.44 -13.59 3.43
N ALA A 40 -6.30 -12.29 3.66
CA ALA A 40 -5.06 -11.69 4.11
C ALA A 40 -5.33 -10.40 4.89
N LYS A 41 -4.45 -10.12 5.84
CA LYS A 41 -4.34 -8.81 6.49
C LYS A 41 -2.91 -8.31 6.37
N ALA A 42 -2.77 -7.01 6.24
CA ALA A 42 -1.50 -6.31 6.18
C ALA A 42 -1.59 -5.01 7.00
N MET A 43 -0.43 -4.52 7.42
CA MET A 43 -0.27 -3.16 7.92
C MET A 43 0.85 -2.49 7.14
N GLY A 44 0.74 -1.19 6.94
CA GLY A 44 1.74 -0.42 6.22
C GLY A 44 1.77 1.03 6.66
N THR A 45 2.81 1.72 6.24
CA THR A 45 2.94 3.16 6.45
C THR A 45 3.08 3.88 5.12
N PHE A 46 2.48 5.07 5.04
CA PHE A 46 2.61 5.96 3.90
C PHE A 46 3.24 7.26 4.37
N LYS A 47 4.37 7.64 3.76
CA LYS A 47 5.03 8.91 4.06
C LYS A 47 4.45 10.02 3.18
N TYR A 48 4.04 11.12 3.80
CA TYR A 48 3.64 12.32 3.07
C TYR A 48 4.87 13.10 2.66
N LEU A 49 5.08 13.21 1.35
CA LEU A 49 6.15 14.01 0.77
C LEU A 49 5.56 15.34 0.30
N ARG A 50 6.24 16.45 0.60
CA ARG A 50 5.85 17.74 0.05
C ARG A 50 6.35 17.83 -1.39
N ARG A 51 5.59 18.49 -2.26
CA ARG A 51 5.85 18.56 -3.71
C ARG A 51 7.28 19.03 -4.05
N LEU A 52 7.86 19.93 -3.26
CA LEU A 52 9.23 20.41 -3.42
C LEU A 52 10.28 19.31 -3.15
N ASP A 53 10.02 18.43 -2.19
CA ASP A 53 10.94 17.35 -1.80
C ASP A 53 10.90 16.16 -2.81
N VAL A 54 9.82 16.05 -3.61
CA VAL A 54 9.65 14.99 -4.61
C VAL A 54 10.41 15.28 -5.90
N ALA A 55 10.34 16.53 -6.39
CA ALA A 55 11.06 16.93 -7.60
C ALA A 55 12.58 16.69 -7.47
N GLN A 56 13.17 17.13 -6.36
CA GLN A 56 14.60 16.96 -6.09
C GLN A 56 15.02 15.47 -5.95
N LYS A 57 14.13 14.60 -5.46
CA LYS A 57 14.41 13.17 -5.30
C LYS A 57 14.24 12.35 -6.59
N MET A 58 13.33 12.75 -7.47
CA MET A 58 13.12 12.04 -8.74
C MET A 58 14.23 12.35 -9.76
N GLU A 59 14.80 13.56 -9.74
CA GLU A 59 15.94 13.93 -10.59
C GLU A 59 17.21 13.11 -10.27
N HIS A 60 17.48 12.82 -9.00
CA HIS A 60 18.64 12.01 -8.59
C HIS A 60 18.47 10.49 -8.76
N GLY A 61 17.25 10.01 -9.07
CA GLY A 61 16.96 8.60 -9.30
C GLY A 61 17.08 8.19 -10.77
N ALA A 62 16.80 9.10 -11.70
CA ALA A 62 16.88 8.84 -13.14
C ALA A 62 18.31 8.62 -13.67
N ASP A 63 19.32 9.10 -12.95
CA ASP A 63 20.74 8.98 -13.34
C ASP A 63 21.34 7.61 -12.98
N ARG A 64 20.73 6.84 -12.07
CA ARG A 64 21.27 5.53 -11.61
C ARG A 64 20.79 4.33 -12.40
N ASP A 65 19.76 4.48 -13.22
CA ASP A 65 19.23 3.42 -14.09
C ASP A 65 19.78 3.53 -15.53
N ALA A 66 20.73 4.44 -15.78
CA ALA A 66 21.30 4.73 -17.10
C ALA A 66 22.77 4.32 -17.28
N ASN A 67 23.38 3.58 -16.34
CA ASN A 67 24.75 3.08 -16.46
C ASN A 67 24.92 1.62 -16.04
#